data_AF-A0AAW6LNG9-F1
#
_entry.id   AF-A0AAW6LNG9-F1
#
_cell.length_a   1.000
_cell.length_b   1.000
_cell.length_c   1.000
_cell.angle_alpha   90.00
_cell.angle_beta   90.00
_cell.angle_gamma   90.00
#
_symmetry.space_group_name_H-M   'P 1'
#
loop_
_entity.id
_entity.type
_entity.pdbx_description
1 polymer ?
#
loop_
_entity_poly.entity_id
_entity_poly.type
_entity_poly.pdbx_seq_one_letter_code
_entity_poly.pdbx_strand_id
1 'polypeptide(L)'
;MESAIGEHLQCPRTLTRRVPDTYTPPFPMWVGRADDTLHQVVMGYLGVQFRGEDQRPAALQAMRDIVAGFDLPDGPAHHDLTHHIDNQGYENLIVVGYWKDVSSQHRWSTSPPVSSWWESEDRLSDGLGFFREIVAPRAEQFETLYAFQDDLPGVGAVMDGVSGEINEHGYWGSMRERFPISQTDWMQASGELRVVAGDPAVGGRVVVRGHDNIALIRSGQDWADAEADERSLYLDEILPTLQSGMDFLRDNGPAVGCYSNRFVRNIDIDGNFLDLSYNIGHWASLDQLERWSESHPTHLRIFTTFFRVAEGLSKLRLYHEVSVFDAADQLYEYINCHPGTGMLRDAVITAEH
;
A
#
# COMPACT_ATOMS: atom_id res chain seq x y z
N MET A 1 -4.91 20.19 -19.82
CA MET A 1 -4.59 19.03 -18.97
C MET A 1 -3.11 19.04 -18.69
N GLU A 2 -2.76 18.79 -17.45
CA GLU A 2 -1.37 18.56 -17.04
C GLU A 2 -0.97 17.12 -17.35
N SER A 3 0.34 16.84 -17.35
CA SER A 3 0.82 15.45 -17.24
C SER A 3 0.78 15.01 -15.77
N ALA A 4 0.54 13.74 -15.49
CA ALA A 4 0.73 13.17 -14.16
C ALA A 4 2.19 13.26 -13.68
N ILE A 5 3.17 13.25 -14.60
CA ILE A 5 4.59 13.32 -14.27
C ILE A 5 4.97 14.78 -13.94
N GLY A 6 5.48 15.00 -12.72
CA GLY A 6 5.96 16.30 -12.28
C GLY A 6 7.04 16.86 -13.21
N GLU A 7 7.01 18.18 -13.46
CA GLU A 7 7.86 18.83 -14.48
C GLU A 7 9.35 18.49 -14.33
N HIS A 8 9.85 18.47 -13.10
CA HIS A 8 11.25 18.18 -12.78
C HIS A 8 11.67 16.71 -13.02
N LEU A 9 10.72 15.80 -13.23
CA LEU A 9 10.95 14.38 -13.53
C LEU A 9 10.68 14.03 -15.01
N GLN A 10 10.23 14.99 -15.83
CA GLN A 10 10.05 14.74 -17.25
C GLN A 10 11.40 14.61 -17.97
N CYS A 11 11.53 13.62 -18.83
CA CYS A 11 12.78 13.34 -19.54
C CYS A 11 12.54 12.88 -21.00
N PRO A 12 13.58 12.90 -21.85
CA PRO A 12 13.49 12.32 -23.19
C PRO A 12 13.13 10.83 -23.12
N ARG A 13 11.94 10.47 -23.62
CA ARG A 13 11.43 9.11 -23.59
C ARG A 13 12.24 8.16 -24.49
N THR A 14 12.51 6.96 -23.97
CA THR A 14 12.84 5.78 -24.79
C THR A 14 11.65 4.83 -24.89
N LEU A 15 10.65 4.96 -23.99
CA LEU A 15 9.38 4.25 -24.00
C LEU A 15 8.22 5.23 -24.15
N THR A 16 7.37 4.98 -25.14
CA THR A 16 6.25 5.86 -25.49
C THR A 16 4.95 5.43 -24.82
N ARG A 17 4.06 6.40 -24.66
CA ARG A 17 2.68 6.17 -24.23
C ARG A 17 1.92 5.31 -25.25
N ARG A 18 0.87 4.62 -24.80
CA ARG A 18 -0.03 3.81 -25.63
C ARG A 18 -1.13 4.63 -26.31
N VAL A 19 -1.37 5.85 -25.83
CA VAL A 19 -2.37 6.78 -26.38
C VAL A 19 -1.70 7.92 -27.15
N PRO A 20 -2.37 8.50 -28.16
CA PRO A 20 -1.85 9.66 -28.89
C PRO A 20 -1.95 10.94 -28.04
N ASP A 21 -1.18 11.97 -28.41
CA ASP A 21 -1.19 13.29 -27.74
C ASP A 21 -2.56 13.98 -27.72
N THR A 22 -3.47 13.61 -28.63
CA THR A 22 -4.84 14.13 -28.70
C THR A 22 -5.80 13.45 -27.72
N TYR A 23 -5.34 12.47 -26.94
CA TYR A 23 -6.17 11.77 -25.96
C TYR A 23 -6.72 12.74 -24.92
N THR A 24 -8.01 12.58 -24.58
CA THR A 24 -8.68 13.31 -23.50
C THR A 24 -9.43 12.28 -22.65
N PRO A 25 -9.22 12.27 -21.32
CA PRO A 25 -9.91 11.36 -20.43
C PRO A 25 -11.39 11.73 -20.29
N PRO A 26 -12.26 10.76 -19.98
CA PRO A 26 -13.72 10.95 -19.97
C PRO A 26 -14.26 11.67 -18.72
N PHE A 27 -13.47 11.83 -17.67
CA PHE A 27 -13.82 12.51 -16.41
C PHE A 27 -12.55 13.14 -15.82
N PRO A 28 -12.63 14.06 -14.84
CA PRO A 28 -11.44 14.62 -14.20
C PRO A 28 -10.85 13.66 -13.15
N MET A 29 -9.52 13.62 -13.07
CA MET A 29 -8.77 13.01 -11.96
C MET A 29 -7.52 13.87 -11.68
N TRP A 30 -6.99 13.74 -10.47
CA TRP A 30 -5.84 14.51 -9.98
C TRP A 30 -4.76 13.59 -9.42
N VAL A 31 -3.56 14.13 -9.24
CA VAL A 31 -2.42 13.44 -8.63
C VAL A 31 -1.77 14.33 -7.57
N GLY A 32 -1.04 13.71 -6.64
CA GLY A 32 -0.19 14.44 -5.70
C GLY A 32 1.00 15.11 -6.42
N ARG A 33 1.42 16.26 -5.92
CA ARG A 33 2.57 17.03 -6.43
C ARG A 33 3.59 17.23 -5.34
N ALA A 34 4.85 16.99 -5.68
CA ALA A 34 5.99 17.37 -4.87
C ALA A 34 7.00 18.12 -5.74
N ASP A 35 7.79 18.98 -5.12
CA ASP A 35 8.88 19.68 -5.82
C ASP A 35 10.15 18.81 -5.90
N ASP A 36 11.25 19.39 -6.38
CA ASP A 36 12.53 18.71 -6.58
C ASP A 36 13.26 18.36 -5.28
N THR A 37 12.71 18.68 -4.12
CA THR A 37 13.25 18.28 -2.81
C THR A 37 12.80 16.89 -2.37
N LEU A 38 11.69 16.37 -2.92
CA LEU A 38 11.21 15.03 -2.63
C LEU A 38 11.91 14.00 -3.54
N HIS A 39 12.95 13.35 -3.03
CA HIS A 39 13.71 12.37 -3.81
C HIS A 39 13.24 10.92 -3.62
N GLN A 40 12.92 10.54 -2.39
CA GLN A 40 12.55 9.18 -2.03
C GLN A 40 11.74 9.20 -0.73
N VAL A 41 10.57 8.57 -0.75
CA VAL A 41 9.70 8.44 0.42
C VAL A 41 9.93 7.10 1.10
N VAL A 42 9.50 6.97 2.36
CA VAL A 42 9.41 5.67 3.03
C VAL A 42 7.97 5.41 3.44
N MET A 43 7.48 4.23 3.12
CA MET A 43 6.18 3.70 3.53
C MET A 43 6.44 2.55 4.50
N GLY A 44 6.16 2.75 5.78
CA GLY A 44 6.41 1.76 6.82
C GLY A 44 5.12 1.21 7.41
N TYR A 45 4.76 -0.03 7.07
CA TYR A 45 3.61 -0.74 7.64
C TYR A 45 4.07 -1.55 8.86
N LEU A 46 3.66 -1.09 10.04
CA LEU A 46 4.01 -1.67 11.34
C LEU A 46 2.79 -2.42 11.89
N GLY A 47 2.90 -3.73 12.00
CA GLY A 47 1.78 -4.61 12.31
C GLY A 47 1.84 -5.28 13.67
N VAL A 48 0.66 -5.47 14.26
CA VAL A 48 0.41 -6.33 15.43
C VAL A 48 -0.64 -7.37 15.06
N GLN A 49 -0.29 -8.64 15.16
CA GLN A 49 -1.11 -9.79 14.80
C GLN A 49 -1.51 -10.56 16.06
N PHE A 50 -2.78 -10.96 16.16
CA PHE A 50 -3.28 -11.72 17.29
C PHE A 50 -4.50 -12.56 16.90
N ARG A 51 -4.89 -13.51 17.75
CA ARG A 51 -6.12 -14.28 17.54
C ARG A 51 -6.81 -14.57 18.86
N GLY A 52 -8.06 -14.14 18.94
CA GLY A 52 -8.90 -14.32 20.12
C GLY A 52 -8.97 -13.08 21.00
N GLU A 53 -10.10 -12.93 21.70
CA GLU A 53 -10.44 -11.74 22.47
C GLU A 53 -9.48 -11.47 23.65
N ASP A 54 -8.91 -12.51 24.24
CA ASP A 54 -8.00 -12.36 25.39
C ASP A 54 -6.71 -11.60 25.02
N GLN A 55 -6.29 -11.64 23.75
CA GLN A 55 -5.10 -10.94 23.26
C GLN A 55 -5.38 -9.50 22.81
N ARG A 56 -6.64 -9.16 22.53
CA ARG A 56 -7.04 -7.85 21.97
C ARG A 56 -6.56 -6.66 22.83
N PRO A 57 -6.69 -6.65 24.17
CA PRO A 57 -6.23 -5.52 24.97
C PRO A 57 -4.72 -5.28 24.84
N ALA A 58 -3.92 -6.35 24.82
CA ALA A 58 -2.48 -6.27 24.65
C ALA A 58 -2.10 -5.83 23.23
N ALA A 59 -2.80 -6.32 22.21
CA ALA A 59 -2.57 -5.91 20.82
C ALA A 59 -2.85 -4.42 20.58
N LEU A 60 -3.97 -3.91 21.11
CA LEU A 60 -4.31 -2.48 21.06
C LEU A 60 -3.29 -1.64 21.85
N GLN A 61 -2.77 -2.15 22.98
CA GLN A 61 -1.72 -1.45 23.71
C GLN A 61 -0.41 -1.39 22.91
N ALA A 62 -0.01 -2.49 22.27
CA ALA A 62 1.18 -2.49 21.43
C ALA A 62 1.03 -1.56 20.22
N MET A 63 -0.15 -1.50 19.61
CA MET A 63 -0.45 -0.50 18.57
C MET A 63 -0.30 0.93 19.10
N ARG A 64 -0.82 1.23 20.29
CA ARG A 64 -0.63 2.53 20.95
C ARG A 64 0.83 2.85 21.22
N ASP A 65 1.63 1.87 21.61
CA ASP A 65 3.06 2.05 21.85
C ASP A 65 3.80 2.36 20.54
N ILE A 66 3.41 1.71 19.42
CA ILE A 66 3.92 2.03 18.08
C ILE A 66 3.57 3.48 17.70
N VAL A 67 2.32 3.88 17.88
CA VAL A 67 1.86 5.26 17.58
C VAL A 67 2.57 6.29 18.45
N ALA A 68 2.73 6.03 19.75
CA ALA A 68 3.51 6.91 20.63
C ALA A 68 4.97 7.04 20.18
N GLY A 69 5.54 5.98 19.59
CA GLY A 69 6.86 6.01 18.96
C GLY A 69 6.96 6.97 17.78
N PHE A 70 5.85 7.31 17.10
CA PHE A 70 5.84 8.27 16.00
C PHE A 70 5.97 9.73 16.46
N ASP A 71 5.71 10.04 17.73
CA ASP A 71 5.94 11.37 18.30
C ASP A 71 7.42 11.65 18.64
N LEU A 72 8.29 10.64 18.51
CA LEU A 72 9.73 10.80 18.70
C LEU A 72 10.38 11.57 17.55
N PRO A 73 11.59 12.13 17.75
CA PRO A 73 12.34 12.79 16.68
C PRO A 73 12.46 11.91 15.44
N ASP A 74 12.34 12.54 14.26
CA ASP A 74 12.35 11.89 12.95
C ASP A 74 11.19 10.88 12.71
N GLY A 75 10.12 10.92 13.51
CA GLY A 75 8.88 10.18 13.25
C GLY A 75 8.22 10.54 11.89
N PRO A 76 7.24 9.75 11.43
CA PRO A 76 6.63 9.94 10.12
C PRO A 76 5.85 11.26 10.07
N ALA A 77 5.81 11.88 8.90
CA ALA A 77 5.07 13.12 8.67
C ALA A 77 3.54 12.89 8.64
N HIS A 78 3.11 11.69 8.27
CA HIS A 78 1.72 11.27 8.30
C HIS A 78 1.60 9.79 8.69
N HIS A 79 0.54 9.41 9.38
CA HIS A 79 0.21 8.03 9.63
C HIS A 79 -1.30 7.79 9.72
N ASP A 80 -1.71 6.54 9.50
CA ASP A 80 -3.07 6.08 9.75
C ASP A 80 -3.10 4.63 10.25
N LEU A 81 -4.24 4.23 10.83
CA LEU A 81 -4.43 3.01 11.59
C LEU A 81 -5.50 2.15 10.93
N THR A 82 -5.27 0.84 10.85
CA THR A 82 -6.24 -0.08 10.26
C THR A 82 -6.33 -1.42 10.97
N HIS A 83 -7.45 -2.10 10.72
CA HIS A 83 -7.74 -3.45 11.15
C HIS A 83 -8.17 -4.31 9.95
N HIS A 84 -7.78 -5.59 9.96
CA HIS A 84 -8.45 -6.63 9.18
C HIS A 84 -8.31 -8.00 9.83
N ILE A 85 -9.11 -8.95 9.34
CA ILE A 85 -8.98 -10.37 9.64
C ILE A 85 -8.46 -11.08 8.38
N ASP A 86 -7.36 -11.81 8.50
CA ASP A 86 -6.80 -12.59 7.40
C ASP A 86 -7.52 -13.94 7.19
N ASN A 87 -7.16 -14.67 6.13
CA ASN A 87 -7.77 -15.97 5.83
C ASN A 87 -7.36 -17.11 6.79
N GLN A 88 -6.46 -16.86 7.75
CA GLN A 88 -6.13 -17.77 8.82
C GLN A 88 -6.89 -17.44 10.12
N GLY A 89 -7.75 -16.43 10.08
CA GLY A 89 -8.58 -15.98 11.19
C GLY A 89 -7.81 -15.20 12.24
N TYR A 90 -6.63 -14.67 11.91
CA TYR A 90 -5.92 -13.73 12.79
C TYR A 90 -6.39 -12.30 12.50
N GLU A 91 -6.49 -11.51 13.56
CA GLU A 91 -6.69 -10.08 13.49
C GLU A 91 -5.34 -9.39 13.38
N ASN A 92 -5.29 -8.34 12.57
CA ASN A 92 -4.08 -7.59 12.31
C ASN A 92 -4.39 -6.09 12.44
N LEU A 93 -3.74 -5.43 13.39
CA LEU A 93 -3.70 -3.98 13.51
C LEU A 93 -2.48 -3.48 12.75
N ILE A 94 -2.64 -2.54 11.84
CA ILE A 94 -1.53 -2.01 11.03
C ILE A 94 -1.51 -0.50 11.17
N VAL A 95 -0.37 0.02 11.62
CA VAL A 95 -0.05 1.44 11.61
C VAL A 95 0.86 1.70 10.41
N VAL A 96 0.43 2.49 9.45
CA VAL A 96 1.28 2.89 8.32
C VAL A 96 1.81 4.29 8.55
N GLY A 97 3.13 4.47 8.48
CA GLY A 97 3.80 5.77 8.54
C GLY A 97 4.42 6.16 7.20
N TYR A 98 4.36 7.44 6.86
CA TYR A 98 4.95 8.02 5.66
C TYR A 98 6.04 9.05 6.02
N TRP A 99 7.24 8.88 5.48
CA TRP A 99 8.36 9.81 5.61
C TRP A 99 8.71 10.43 4.26
N LYS A 100 9.11 11.71 4.25
CA LYS A 100 9.57 12.42 3.04
C LYS A 100 11.05 12.15 2.68
N ASP A 101 11.81 11.50 3.58
CA ASP A 101 13.25 11.22 3.41
C ASP A 101 13.65 9.92 4.11
N VAL A 102 14.42 9.09 3.41
CA VAL A 102 14.95 7.80 3.93
C VAL A 102 15.82 8.00 5.16
N SER A 103 16.61 9.07 5.22
CA SER A 103 17.55 9.30 6.32
C SER A 103 16.82 9.55 7.64
N SER A 104 15.69 10.28 7.61
CA SER A 104 14.84 10.53 8.77
C SER A 104 14.24 9.23 9.32
N GLN A 105 13.64 8.42 8.45
CA GLN A 105 13.10 7.13 8.85
C GLN A 105 14.20 6.21 9.41
N HIS A 106 15.39 6.23 8.82
CA HIS A 106 16.52 5.44 9.31
C HIS A 106 16.98 5.91 10.71
N ARG A 107 17.10 7.22 10.94
CA ARG A 107 17.44 7.77 12.26
C ARG A 107 16.38 7.42 13.31
N TRP A 108 15.11 7.51 12.94
CA TRP A 108 13.99 7.13 13.82
C TRP A 108 14.05 5.64 14.17
N SER A 109 14.15 4.77 13.16
CA SER A 109 14.09 3.31 13.35
C SER A 109 15.30 2.76 14.13
N THR A 110 16.46 3.39 14.00
CA THR A 110 17.68 3.04 14.73
C THR A 110 17.82 3.76 16.07
N SER A 111 16.96 4.73 16.37
CA SER A 111 16.97 5.42 17.66
C SER A 111 16.75 4.42 18.81
N PRO A 112 17.45 4.57 19.95
CA PRO A 112 17.35 3.62 21.05
C PRO A 112 15.93 3.21 21.50
N PRO A 113 14.95 4.12 21.66
CA PRO A 113 13.60 3.71 22.05
C PRO A 113 12.91 2.82 21.02
N VAL A 114 13.12 3.06 19.71
CA VAL A 114 12.45 2.32 18.64
C VAL A 114 13.16 0.99 18.34
N SER A 115 14.50 1.00 18.27
CA SER A 115 15.30 -0.19 17.99
C SER A 115 15.23 -1.18 19.14
N SER A 116 15.41 -0.71 20.39
CA SER A 116 15.36 -1.58 21.57
C SER A 116 14.01 -2.26 21.77
N TRP A 117 12.90 -1.57 21.44
CA TRP A 117 11.57 -2.15 21.55
C TRP A 117 11.38 -3.32 20.56
N TRP A 118 11.87 -3.17 19.34
CA TRP A 118 11.80 -4.20 18.29
C TRP A 118 12.73 -5.38 18.56
N GLU A 119 13.94 -5.09 19.01
CA GLU A 119 15.00 -6.08 19.26
C GLU A 119 14.80 -6.81 20.59
N SER A 120 13.97 -6.30 21.51
CA SER A 120 13.72 -6.91 22.81
C SER A 120 13.20 -8.35 22.67
N GLU A 121 13.75 -9.25 23.49
CA GLU A 121 13.25 -10.63 23.66
C GLU A 121 11.80 -10.67 24.17
N ASP A 122 11.32 -9.57 24.78
CA ASP A 122 9.92 -9.45 25.18
C ASP A 122 8.98 -9.68 24.00
N ARG A 123 9.33 -9.20 22.79
CA ARG A 123 8.54 -9.41 21.55
C ARG A 123 8.36 -10.87 21.20
N LEU A 124 9.30 -11.74 21.58
CA LEU A 124 9.18 -13.19 21.40
C LEU A 124 8.28 -13.85 22.44
N SER A 125 8.09 -13.21 23.60
CA SER A 125 7.33 -13.74 24.73
C SER A 125 5.93 -13.15 24.91
N ASP A 126 5.62 -12.03 24.25
CA ASP A 126 4.34 -11.31 24.36
C ASP A 126 3.11 -12.17 23.94
N GLY A 127 3.34 -13.21 23.14
CA GLY A 127 2.28 -14.05 22.57
C GLY A 127 1.53 -13.39 21.40
N LEU A 128 1.95 -12.19 20.99
CA LEU A 128 1.51 -11.48 19.80
C LEU A 128 2.47 -11.73 18.64
N GLY A 129 1.98 -11.56 17.42
CA GLY A 129 2.82 -11.40 16.23
C GLY A 129 3.13 -9.92 15.99
N PHE A 130 4.33 -9.60 15.53
CA PHE A 130 4.71 -8.24 15.13
C PHE A 130 5.37 -8.27 13.76
N PHE A 131 5.12 -7.27 12.91
CA PHE A 131 5.81 -7.18 11.62
C PHE A 131 6.16 -5.75 11.24
N ARG A 132 7.20 -5.62 10.41
CA ARG A 132 7.62 -4.40 9.73
C ARG A 132 7.71 -4.69 8.25
N GLU A 133 6.85 -4.08 7.45
CA GLU A 133 6.96 -4.08 6.00
C GLU A 133 7.27 -2.65 5.56
N ILE A 134 8.55 -2.38 5.34
CA ILE A 134 9.07 -1.03 5.09
C ILE A 134 9.65 -0.99 3.67
N VAL A 135 9.12 -0.09 2.85
CA VAL A 135 9.51 0.08 1.46
C VAL A 135 9.80 1.55 1.15
N ALA A 136 10.75 1.82 0.25
CA ALA A 136 11.20 3.18 -0.03
C ALA A 136 11.30 3.48 -1.54
N PRO A 137 10.17 3.76 -2.23
CA PRO A 137 10.22 4.13 -3.65
C PRO A 137 10.83 5.51 -3.84
N ARG A 138 11.68 5.66 -4.87
CA ARG A 138 12.10 7.00 -5.36
C ARG A 138 10.91 7.76 -5.93
N ALA A 139 11.01 9.07 -6.04
CA ALA A 139 9.96 9.92 -6.63
C ALA A 139 9.57 9.51 -8.07
N GLU A 140 10.48 8.88 -8.81
CA GLU A 140 10.20 8.33 -10.14
C GLU A 140 9.50 6.95 -10.12
N GLN A 141 9.46 6.28 -8.97
CA GLN A 141 9.01 4.90 -8.79
C GLN A 141 7.66 4.77 -8.07
N PHE A 142 6.90 5.85 -7.95
CA PHE A 142 5.50 5.76 -7.53
C PHE A 142 4.62 6.71 -8.32
N GLU A 143 3.33 6.40 -8.34
CA GLU A 143 2.28 7.22 -8.90
C GLU A 143 1.09 7.30 -7.94
N THR A 144 0.32 8.38 -8.05
CA THR A 144 -0.92 8.55 -7.31
C THR A 144 -2.04 8.91 -8.27
N LEU A 145 -3.28 8.59 -7.87
CA LEU A 145 -4.47 8.98 -8.61
C LEU A 145 -5.64 9.18 -7.64
N TYR A 146 -6.21 10.38 -7.63
CA TYR A 146 -7.30 10.78 -6.74
C TYR A 146 -8.51 11.25 -7.55
N ALA A 147 -9.71 10.82 -7.16
CA ALA A 147 -10.98 11.32 -7.69
C ALA A 147 -11.49 12.57 -6.95
N PHE A 148 -10.58 13.27 -6.25
CA PHE A 148 -10.84 14.45 -5.43
C PHE A 148 -9.54 15.27 -5.29
N GLN A 149 -9.64 16.49 -4.75
CA GLN A 149 -8.52 17.45 -4.71
C GLN A 149 -7.97 17.73 -3.32
N ASP A 150 -8.82 17.64 -2.29
CA ASP A 150 -8.50 18.08 -0.94
C ASP A 150 -8.18 16.89 0.00
N ASP A 151 -7.40 17.16 1.04
CA ASP A 151 -7.06 16.21 2.13
C ASP A 151 -6.56 14.86 1.62
N LEU A 152 -5.55 14.88 0.73
CA LEU A 152 -5.01 13.67 0.10
C LEU A 152 -4.54 12.65 1.15
N PRO A 153 -5.08 11.43 1.18
CA PRO A 153 -4.64 10.38 2.09
C PRO A 153 -3.35 9.69 1.60
N GLY A 154 -2.77 8.86 2.47
CA GLY A 154 -1.60 8.05 2.14
C GLY A 154 -0.37 8.90 1.85
N VAL A 155 0.37 8.55 0.79
CA VAL A 155 1.58 9.26 0.38
C VAL A 155 1.28 10.70 -0.02
N GLY A 156 0.08 10.98 -0.55
CA GLY A 156 -0.34 12.34 -0.91
C GLY A 156 -0.32 13.32 0.26
N ALA A 157 -0.54 12.84 1.49
CA ALA A 157 -0.49 13.64 2.71
C ALA A 157 0.92 14.18 3.02
N VAL A 158 1.97 13.53 2.49
CA VAL A 158 3.37 13.96 2.64
C VAL A 158 3.93 14.55 1.36
N MET A 159 3.11 14.77 0.34
CA MET A 159 3.47 15.57 -0.83
C MET A 159 3.22 17.07 -0.53
N ASP A 160 3.44 17.94 -1.51
CA ASP A 160 3.39 19.40 -1.32
C ASP A 160 2.09 20.03 -1.84
N GLY A 161 1.31 19.28 -2.62
CA GLY A 161 0.00 19.72 -3.09
C GLY A 161 -0.68 18.74 -4.04
N VAL A 162 -1.66 19.25 -4.77
CA VAL A 162 -2.45 18.54 -5.77
C VAL A 162 -2.26 19.17 -7.15
N SER A 163 -2.31 18.36 -8.20
CA SER A 163 -2.25 18.82 -9.59
C SER A 163 -3.52 19.54 -10.06
N GLY A 164 -3.48 20.12 -11.26
CA GLY A 164 -4.69 20.29 -12.07
C GLY A 164 -5.20 18.95 -12.63
N GLU A 165 -6.23 18.98 -13.48
CA GLU A 165 -6.71 17.78 -14.18
C GLU A 165 -5.61 17.18 -15.09
N ILE A 166 -5.33 15.89 -14.93
CA ILE A 166 -4.24 15.19 -15.63
C ILE A 166 -4.71 14.43 -16.88
N ASN A 167 -3.79 14.12 -17.80
CA ASN A 167 -4.09 13.42 -19.04
C ASN A 167 -4.02 11.89 -18.94
N GLU A 168 -3.09 11.35 -18.15
CA GLU A 168 -2.73 9.92 -18.11
C GLU A 168 -3.65 9.10 -17.18
N HIS A 169 -4.95 9.07 -17.48
CA HIS A 169 -5.91 8.19 -16.81
C HIS A 169 -7.10 7.83 -17.74
N GLY A 170 -7.98 6.92 -17.30
CA GLY A 170 -9.19 6.56 -18.07
C GLY A 170 -8.96 5.48 -19.14
N TYR A 171 -7.80 4.83 -19.14
CA TYR A 171 -7.47 3.67 -19.97
C TYR A 171 -6.57 2.68 -19.22
N TRP A 172 -6.67 1.39 -19.53
CA TRP A 172 -5.73 0.38 -19.01
C TRP A 172 -4.28 0.75 -19.35
N GLY A 173 -3.30 0.47 -18.51
CA GLY A 173 -1.92 0.93 -18.71
C GLY A 173 -1.65 2.42 -18.42
N SER A 174 -2.67 3.23 -18.17
CA SER A 174 -2.47 4.62 -17.72
C SER A 174 -1.74 4.69 -16.37
N MET A 175 -1.98 3.74 -15.46
CA MET A 175 -1.21 3.58 -14.21
C MET A 175 0.29 3.61 -14.47
N ARG A 176 0.78 2.73 -15.35
CA ARG A 176 2.19 2.69 -15.73
C ARG A 176 2.69 4.01 -16.29
N GLU A 177 1.91 4.68 -17.13
CA GLU A 177 2.30 5.98 -17.72
C GLU A 177 2.37 7.14 -16.72
N ARG A 178 1.80 6.98 -15.52
CA ARG A 178 1.94 7.97 -14.44
C ARG A 178 3.23 7.84 -13.64
N PHE A 179 3.90 6.68 -13.69
CA PHE A 179 5.23 6.54 -13.12
C PHE A 179 6.23 7.37 -13.94
N PRO A 180 6.98 8.31 -13.35
CA PRO A 180 7.99 9.03 -14.09
C PRO A 180 9.05 8.11 -14.72
N ILE A 181 9.44 7.03 -14.04
CA ILE A 181 10.43 6.07 -14.56
C ILE A 181 9.94 5.32 -15.80
N SER A 182 8.63 5.27 -16.07
CA SER A 182 8.06 4.63 -17.26
C SER A 182 8.47 5.31 -18.57
N GLN A 183 9.05 6.52 -18.50
CA GLN A 183 9.61 7.21 -19.65
C GLN A 183 10.81 6.45 -20.25
N THR A 184 11.52 5.68 -19.42
CA THR A 184 12.79 5.04 -19.80
C THR A 184 12.96 3.59 -19.36
N ASP A 185 12.15 3.11 -18.40
CA ASP A 185 12.28 1.79 -17.81
C ASP A 185 10.96 0.98 -17.89
N TRP A 186 11.10 -0.34 -18.03
CA TRP A 186 9.97 -1.27 -18.09
C TRP A 186 9.42 -1.67 -16.71
N MET A 187 10.13 -1.32 -15.62
CA MET A 187 9.85 -1.78 -14.25
C MET A 187 9.68 -3.29 -14.21
N GLN A 188 10.57 -4.00 -14.93
CA GLN A 188 10.50 -5.45 -15.05
C GLN A 188 10.96 -6.11 -13.75
N ALA A 189 10.13 -6.98 -13.19
CA ALA A 189 10.50 -7.74 -12.00
C ALA A 189 11.70 -8.66 -12.27
N SER A 190 12.65 -8.69 -11.34
CA SER A 190 13.80 -9.58 -11.41
C SER A 190 14.28 -10.00 -10.03
N GLY A 191 14.71 -11.26 -9.89
CA GLY A 191 15.09 -11.87 -8.61
C GLY A 191 13.96 -12.68 -7.98
N GLU A 192 14.11 -12.97 -6.69
CA GLU A 192 13.19 -13.82 -5.91
C GLU A 192 12.91 -13.17 -4.56
N LEU A 193 11.69 -13.36 -4.06
CA LEU A 193 11.33 -13.01 -2.68
C LEU A 193 11.95 -14.05 -1.75
N ARG A 194 12.87 -13.66 -0.87
CA ARG A 194 13.77 -14.61 -0.18
C ARG A 194 13.76 -14.47 1.32
N VAL A 195 13.66 -15.59 2.03
CA VAL A 195 14.01 -15.65 3.45
C VAL A 195 15.53 -15.54 3.58
N VAL A 196 16.00 -14.55 4.36
CA VAL A 196 17.43 -14.31 4.60
C VAL A 196 17.84 -14.53 6.05
N ALA A 197 16.88 -14.63 6.98
CA ALA A 197 17.11 -15.06 8.35
C ALA A 197 15.82 -15.66 8.93
N GLY A 198 15.95 -16.66 9.80
CA GLY A 198 14.83 -17.36 10.43
C GLY A 198 14.16 -18.39 9.52
N ASP A 199 13.08 -19.00 10.02
CA ASP A 199 12.27 -19.98 9.29
C ASP A 199 10.77 -19.68 9.52
N PRO A 200 10.00 -19.31 8.47
CA PRO A 200 8.57 -19.06 8.57
C PRO A 200 7.78 -20.21 9.22
N ALA A 201 8.22 -21.46 9.05
CA ALA A 201 7.52 -22.64 9.59
C ALA A 201 7.70 -22.80 11.10
N VAL A 202 8.79 -22.26 11.66
CA VAL A 202 9.11 -22.34 13.10
C VAL A 202 8.59 -21.13 13.87
N GLY A 203 8.47 -19.98 13.20
CA GLY A 203 8.14 -18.71 13.85
C GLY A 203 9.38 -18.05 14.46
N GLY A 204 9.20 -17.27 15.52
CA GLY A 204 10.27 -16.41 16.04
C GLY A 204 10.54 -15.24 15.10
N ARG A 205 11.80 -14.82 14.97
CA ARG A 205 12.20 -13.72 14.08
C ARG A 205 12.52 -14.24 12.69
N VAL A 206 11.83 -13.71 11.68
CA VAL A 206 12.04 -14.03 10.26
C VAL A 206 12.24 -12.74 9.47
N VAL A 207 13.26 -12.72 8.61
CA VAL A 207 13.56 -11.59 7.73
C VAL A 207 13.45 -12.06 6.29
N VAL A 208 12.63 -11.35 5.51
CA VAL A 208 12.44 -11.55 4.08
C VAL A 208 12.95 -10.32 3.33
N ARG A 209 13.71 -10.55 2.26
CA ARG A 209 14.15 -9.52 1.31
C ARG A 209 13.29 -9.59 0.06
N GLY A 210 12.87 -8.41 -0.40
CA GLY A 210 12.22 -8.25 -1.70
C GLY A 210 13.19 -8.47 -2.86
N HIS A 211 12.63 -8.38 -4.07
CA HIS A 211 13.38 -8.38 -5.31
C HIS A 211 13.03 -7.12 -6.10
N ASP A 212 13.76 -6.85 -7.19
CA ASP A 212 13.55 -5.61 -7.95
C ASP A 212 12.14 -5.60 -8.56
N ASN A 213 11.51 -4.42 -8.50
CA ASN A 213 10.21 -4.09 -9.07
C ASN A 213 9.04 -4.95 -8.56
N ILE A 214 9.08 -5.38 -7.29
CA ILE A 214 7.83 -5.69 -6.55
C ILE A 214 6.95 -4.45 -6.61
N ALA A 215 5.67 -4.64 -6.89
CA ALA A 215 4.70 -3.56 -6.91
C ALA A 215 3.83 -3.58 -5.64
N LEU A 216 3.58 -2.41 -5.07
CA LEU A 216 2.65 -2.22 -3.96
C LEU A 216 1.54 -1.29 -4.41
N ILE A 217 0.29 -1.70 -4.19
CA ILE A 217 -0.88 -0.85 -4.36
C ILE A 217 -1.55 -0.61 -3.01
N ARG A 218 -1.81 0.65 -2.70
CA ARG A 218 -2.83 1.06 -1.73
C ARG A 218 -3.98 1.71 -2.51
N SER A 219 -5.10 1.01 -2.63
CA SER A 219 -6.31 1.51 -3.30
C SER A 219 -7.42 1.72 -2.29
N GLY A 220 -7.81 2.96 -2.06
CA GLY A 220 -8.66 3.36 -0.95
C GLY A 220 -10.06 3.85 -1.33
N GLN A 221 -10.95 3.72 -0.36
CA GLN A 221 -12.36 4.07 -0.42
C GLN A 221 -12.72 4.79 0.87
N ASP A 222 -13.21 6.01 0.76
CA ASP A 222 -13.63 6.82 1.89
C ASP A 222 -15.06 7.31 1.63
N TRP A 223 -15.98 6.86 2.48
CA TRP A 223 -17.41 7.18 2.42
C TRP A 223 -17.88 7.86 3.70
N ALA A 224 -16.96 8.39 4.52
CA ALA A 224 -17.28 8.99 5.81
C ALA A 224 -18.22 10.19 5.68
N ASP A 225 -18.00 11.02 4.64
CA ASP A 225 -18.79 12.21 4.35
C ASP A 225 -19.91 11.95 3.33
N ALA A 226 -20.12 10.70 2.91
CA ALA A 226 -21.15 10.35 1.95
C ALA A 226 -22.55 10.42 2.56
N GLU A 227 -23.44 11.14 1.89
CA GLU A 227 -24.87 11.19 2.22
C GLU A 227 -25.55 9.85 1.94
N ALA A 228 -26.79 9.67 2.41
CA ALA A 228 -27.45 8.37 2.46
C ALA A 228 -27.55 7.64 1.11
N ASP A 229 -27.76 8.36 0.00
CA ASP A 229 -27.86 7.80 -1.34
C ASP A 229 -26.51 7.31 -1.88
N GLU A 230 -25.47 8.13 -1.78
CA GLU A 230 -24.11 7.79 -2.19
C GLU A 230 -23.49 6.71 -1.28
N ARG A 231 -23.82 6.74 0.01
CA ARG A 231 -23.44 5.70 0.96
C ARG A 231 -24.09 4.36 0.62
N SER A 232 -25.38 4.34 0.31
CA SER A 232 -26.06 3.11 -0.14
C SER A 232 -25.47 2.61 -1.45
N LEU A 233 -25.21 3.51 -2.41
CA LEU A 233 -24.52 3.15 -3.64
C LEU A 233 -23.17 2.47 -3.39
N TYR A 234 -22.33 3.04 -2.51
CA TYR A 234 -21.05 2.41 -2.18
C TYR A 234 -21.24 1.06 -1.49
N LEU A 235 -22.01 1.01 -0.39
CA LEU A 235 -22.12 -0.18 0.45
C LEU A 235 -22.88 -1.34 -0.22
N ASP A 236 -23.88 -1.03 -1.06
CA ASP A 236 -24.77 -2.04 -1.64
C ASP A 236 -24.35 -2.46 -3.06
N GLU A 237 -23.75 -1.55 -3.85
CA GLU A 237 -23.40 -1.83 -5.25
C GLU A 237 -21.89 -2.02 -5.47
N ILE A 238 -21.05 -1.18 -4.84
CA ILE A 238 -19.59 -1.19 -5.06
C ILE A 238 -18.90 -2.20 -4.14
N LEU A 239 -19.10 -2.06 -2.82
CA LEU A 239 -18.41 -2.83 -1.80
C LEU A 239 -18.54 -4.35 -1.97
N PRO A 240 -19.70 -4.94 -2.36
CA PRO A 240 -19.79 -6.38 -2.55
C PRO A 240 -18.89 -6.90 -3.69
N THR A 241 -18.75 -6.10 -4.76
CA THR A 241 -17.89 -6.44 -5.89
C THR A 241 -16.41 -6.28 -5.54
N LEU A 242 -16.08 -5.23 -4.77
CA LEU A 242 -14.76 -5.02 -4.20
C LEU A 242 -14.37 -6.17 -3.27
N GLN A 243 -15.22 -6.52 -2.31
CA GLN A 243 -15.00 -7.62 -1.37
C GLN A 243 -14.72 -8.93 -2.12
N SER A 244 -15.51 -9.26 -3.14
CA SER A 244 -15.28 -10.45 -3.97
C SER A 244 -13.92 -10.44 -4.68
N GLY A 245 -13.47 -9.28 -5.16
CA GLY A 245 -12.14 -9.13 -5.74
C GLY A 245 -11.02 -9.28 -4.71
N MET A 246 -11.20 -8.70 -3.52
CA MET A 246 -10.23 -8.79 -2.44
C MET A 246 -10.10 -10.20 -1.87
N ASP A 247 -11.22 -10.91 -1.70
CA ASP A 247 -11.24 -12.32 -1.28
C ASP A 247 -10.54 -13.21 -2.32
N PHE A 248 -10.79 -12.97 -3.61
CA PHE A 248 -10.10 -13.70 -4.68
C PHE A 248 -8.58 -13.51 -4.59
N LEU A 249 -8.10 -12.28 -4.46
CA LEU A 249 -6.67 -11.99 -4.36
C LEU A 249 -6.03 -12.57 -3.09
N ARG A 250 -6.74 -12.52 -1.96
CA ARG A 250 -6.29 -13.10 -0.68
C ARG A 250 -6.10 -14.61 -0.78
N ASP A 251 -7.04 -15.30 -1.43
CA ASP A 251 -7.10 -16.76 -1.41
C ASP A 251 -6.47 -17.42 -2.65
N ASN A 252 -6.31 -16.68 -3.75
CA ASN A 252 -5.76 -17.17 -5.02
C ASN A 252 -4.54 -16.38 -5.50
N GLY A 253 -3.92 -15.61 -4.60
CA GLY A 253 -2.79 -14.73 -4.89
C GLY A 253 -1.66 -15.36 -5.73
N PRO A 254 -1.16 -16.57 -5.41
CA PRO A 254 -0.09 -17.21 -6.19
C PRO A 254 -0.44 -17.42 -7.66
N ALA A 255 -1.70 -17.64 -8.00
CA ALA A 255 -2.15 -17.86 -9.37
C ALA A 255 -2.07 -16.59 -10.24
N VAL A 256 -2.06 -15.42 -9.61
CA VAL A 256 -2.04 -14.10 -10.29
C VAL A 256 -0.81 -13.27 -9.96
N GLY A 257 0.13 -13.80 -9.16
CA GLY A 257 1.33 -13.08 -8.74
C GLY A 257 1.09 -12.05 -7.65
N CYS A 258 0.02 -12.17 -6.87
CA CYS A 258 -0.22 -11.32 -5.69
C CYS A 258 0.34 -12.01 -4.45
N TYR A 259 1.51 -11.56 -3.95
CA TYR A 259 2.18 -12.10 -2.77
C TYR A 259 1.36 -11.92 -1.50
N SER A 260 0.75 -10.76 -1.33
CA SER A 260 -0.07 -10.47 -0.16
C SER A 260 -1.21 -9.54 -0.54
N ASN A 261 -2.42 -9.87 -0.12
CA ASN A 261 -3.58 -9.02 -0.31
C ASN A 261 -4.31 -8.83 1.01
N ARG A 262 -4.42 -7.58 1.46
CA ARG A 262 -5.19 -7.19 2.63
C ARG A 262 -6.30 -6.25 2.21
N PHE A 263 -7.50 -6.45 2.73
CA PHE A 263 -8.56 -5.46 2.65
C PHE A 263 -8.82 -4.99 4.07
N VAL A 264 -8.40 -3.76 4.34
CA VAL A 264 -8.32 -3.21 5.69
C VAL A 264 -9.29 -2.07 5.86
N ARG A 265 -9.80 -1.90 7.09
CA ARG A 265 -10.67 -0.79 7.46
C ARG A 265 -9.97 0.09 8.47
N ASN A 266 -10.04 1.40 8.28
CA ASN A 266 -9.46 2.34 9.22
C ASN A 266 -10.13 2.23 10.58
N ILE A 267 -9.33 2.46 11.62
CA ILE A 267 -9.76 2.49 13.01
C ILE A 267 -9.23 3.75 13.69
N ASP A 268 -9.85 4.16 14.79
CA ASP A 268 -9.23 5.07 15.73
C ASP A 268 -8.23 4.35 16.67
N ILE A 269 -7.62 5.11 17.58
CA ILE A 269 -6.62 4.60 18.53
C ILE A 269 -7.17 3.57 19.53
N ASP A 270 -8.49 3.52 19.70
CA ASP A 270 -9.19 2.59 20.58
C ASP A 270 -9.69 1.35 19.82
N GLY A 271 -9.54 1.31 18.49
CA GLY A 271 -9.94 0.20 17.64
C GLY A 271 -11.36 0.31 17.09
N ASN A 272 -12.01 1.47 17.19
CA ASN A 272 -13.34 1.67 16.61
C ASN A 272 -13.22 1.92 15.11
N PHE A 273 -14.06 1.24 14.31
CA PHE A 273 -14.04 1.40 12.86
C PHE A 273 -14.43 2.80 12.40
N LEU A 274 -13.67 3.31 11.44
CA LEU A 274 -13.97 4.49 10.65
C LEU A 274 -14.53 4.06 9.29
N ASP A 275 -15.18 4.99 8.61
CA ASP A 275 -15.80 4.78 7.30
C ASP A 275 -14.82 5.04 6.14
N LEU A 276 -13.61 4.49 6.31
CA LEU A 276 -12.55 4.46 5.32
C LEU A 276 -11.98 3.04 5.26
N SER A 277 -11.63 2.58 4.07
CA SER A 277 -10.98 1.30 3.84
C SER A 277 -9.99 1.40 2.69
N TYR A 278 -9.08 0.43 2.61
CA TYR A 278 -8.21 0.31 1.45
C TYR A 278 -7.69 -1.11 1.28
N ASN A 279 -7.28 -1.41 0.05
CA ASN A 279 -6.45 -2.55 -0.25
C ASN A 279 -4.99 -2.26 0.12
N ILE A 280 -4.26 -3.26 0.61
CA ILE A 280 -2.79 -3.30 0.63
C ILE A 280 -2.39 -4.55 -0.16
N GLY A 281 -1.97 -4.35 -1.40
CA GLY A 281 -1.62 -5.44 -2.32
C GLY A 281 -0.14 -5.42 -2.68
N HIS A 282 0.61 -6.44 -2.26
CA HIS A 282 1.97 -6.69 -2.74
C HIS A 282 1.93 -7.67 -3.91
N TRP A 283 2.55 -7.28 -5.01
CA TRP A 283 2.55 -7.98 -6.28
C TRP A 283 3.97 -8.29 -6.74
N ALA A 284 4.15 -9.48 -7.30
CA ALA A 284 5.42 -9.91 -7.84
C ALA A 284 5.87 -9.08 -9.04
N SER A 285 4.95 -8.41 -9.75
CA SER A 285 5.31 -7.37 -10.72
C SER A 285 4.17 -6.39 -10.97
N LEU A 286 4.52 -5.20 -11.48
CA LEU A 286 3.53 -4.20 -11.91
C LEU A 286 2.66 -4.73 -13.06
N ASP A 287 3.22 -5.50 -14.00
CA ASP A 287 2.46 -6.04 -15.12
C ASP A 287 1.47 -7.15 -14.71
N GLN A 288 1.74 -7.90 -13.63
CA GLN A 288 0.77 -8.84 -13.08
C GLN A 288 -0.42 -8.11 -12.44
N LEU A 289 -0.18 -7.00 -11.74
CA LEU A 289 -1.23 -6.09 -11.27
C LEU A 289 -2.02 -5.53 -12.46
N GLU A 290 -1.34 -5.05 -13.52
CA GLU A 290 -2.00 -4.58 -14.76
C GLU A 290 -2.91 -5.66 -15.34
N ARG A 291 -2.39 -6.88 -15.55
CA ARG A 291 -3.15 -8.01 -16.11
C ARG A 291 -4.37 -8.34 -15.28
N TRP A 292 -4.26 -8.39 -13.96
CA TRP A 292 -5.41 -8.64 -13.09
C TRP A 292 -6.45 -7.52 -13.23
N SER A 293 -6.02 -6.27 -13.15
CA SER A 293 -6.93 -5.11 -13.22
C SER A 293 -7.65 -5.00 -14.56
N GLU A 294 -6.99 -5.27 -15.69
CA GLU A 294 -7.58 -5.06 -17.01
C GLU A 294 -8.39 -6.25 -17.54
N SER A 295 -8.25 -7.43 -16.93
CA SER A 295 -8.84 -8.67 -17.50
C SER A 295 -9.61 -9.54 -16.50
N HIS A 296 -9.37 -9.41 -15.19
CA HIS A 296 -10.03 -10.27 -14.23
C HIS A 296 -11.48 -9.81 -14.01
N PRO A 297 -12.49 -10.71 -14.07
CA PRO A 297 -13.90 -10.35 -13.97
C PRO A 297 -14.27 -9.56 -12.71
N THR A 298 -13.58 -9.81 -11.59
CA THR A 298 -13.83 -9.08 -10.33
C THR A 298 -13.49 -7.60 -10.47
N HIS A 299 -12.32 -7.25 -11.00
CA HIS A 299 -11.93 -5.85 -11.18
C HIS A 299 -12.71 -5.18 -12.31
N LEU A 300 -12.96 -5.87 -13.43
CA LEU A 300 -13.81 -5.34 -14.50
C LEU A 300 -15.21 -4.96 -14.02
N ARG A 301 -15.77 -5.72 -13.07
CA ARG A 301 -17.07 -5.41 -12.46
C ARG A 301 -17.01 -4.14 -11.59
N ILE A 302 -15.94 -3.97 -10.81
CA ILE A 302 -15.71 -2.74 -10.03
C ILE A 302 -15.57 -1.54 -10.97
N PHE A 303 -14.71 -1.65 -11.98
CA PHE A 303 -14.43 -0.60 -12.95
C PHE A 303 -15.68 -0.18 -13.74
N THR A 304 -16.46 -1.14 -14.25
CA THR A 304 -17.71 -0.84 -14.98
C THR A 304 -18.78 -0.23 -14.07
N THR A 305 -18.84 -0.64 -12.81
CA THR A 305 -19.75 -0.03 -11.82
C THR A 305 -19.33 1.40 -11.52
N PHE A 306 -18.02 1.66 -11.31
CA PHE A 306 -17.48 3.00 -11.09
C PHE A 306 -17.81 3.94 -12.27
N PHE A 307 -17.53 3.53 -13.51
CA PHE A 307 -17.85 4.35 -14.70
C PHE A 307 -19.34 4.69 -14.84
N ARG A 308 -20.22 3.77 -14.42
CA ARG A 308 -21.68 4.00 -14.44
C ARG A 308 -22.12 5.07 -13.45
N VAL A 309 -21.36 5.28 -12.38
CA VAL A 309 -21.79 6.10 -11.24
C VAL A 309 -20.92 7.33 -10.99
N ALA A 310 -19.75 7.42 -11.64
CA ALA A 310 -18.73 8.45 -11.41
C ALA A 310 -19.26 9.89 -11.57
N GLU A 311 -20.15 10.15 -12.53
CA GLU A 311 -20.77 11.48 -12.70
C GLU A 311 -21.71 11.87 -11.56
N GLY A 312 -22.21 10.90 -10.80
CA GLY A 312 -23.10 11.10 -9.65
C GLY A 312 -22.40 11.01 -8.30
N LEU A 313 -21.09 10.72 -8.26
CA LEU A 313 -20.32 10.75 -7.03
C LEU A 313 -20.02 12.20 -6.65
N SER A 314 -20.22 12.53 -5.38
CA SER A 314 -20.04 13.87 -4.86
C SER A 314 -19.16 13.91 -3.61
N LYS A 315 -19.28 12.90 -2.76
CA LYS A 315 -18.63 12.80 -1.45
C LYS A 315 -17.82 11.52 -1.28
N LEU A 316 -18.12 10.46 -2.04
CA LEU A 316 -17.31 9.25 -2.06
C LEU A 316 -15.93 9.57 -2.62
N ARG A 317 -14.90 9.30 -1.83
CA ARG A 317 -13.51 9.56 -2.15
C ARG A 317 -12.83 8.26 -2.53
N LEU A 318 -12.48 8.13 -3.81
CA LEU A 318 -11.77 6.97 -4.36
C LEU A 318 -10.37 7.41 -4.82
N TYR A 319 -9.37 6.62 -4.47
CA TYR A 319 -7.98 6.91 -4.84
C TYR A 319 -7.13 5.65 -4.88
N HIS A 320 -5.95 5.78 -5.45
CA HIS A 320 -4.87 4.84 -5.17
C HIS A 320 -3.50 5.52 -5.18
N GLU A 321 -2.54 4.81 -4.62
CA GLU A 321 -1.12 5.00 -4.81
C GLU A 321 -0.51 3.65 -5.20
N VAL A 322 0.38 3.65 -6.19
CA VAL A 322 1.08 2.45 -6.66
C VAL A 322 2.56 2.75 -6.70
N SER A 323 3.36 1.85 -6.16
CA SER A 323 4.82 2.00 -6.07
C SER A 323 5.52 0.75 -6.58
N VAL A 324 6.73 0.93 -7.08
CA VAL A 324 7.72 -0.14 -7.31
C VAL A 324 9.01 0.21 -6.58
N PHE A 325 9.85 -0.78 -6.32
CA PHE A 325 11.07 -0.56 -5.52
C PHE A 325 12.22 -1.42 -6.01
N ASP A 326 13.43 -0.94 -5.77
CA ASP A 326 14.63 -1.76 -5.87
C ASP A 326 14.63 -2.78 -4.71
N ALA A 327 15.29 -3.93 -4.89
CA ALA A 327 15.38 -4.97 -3.85
C ALA A 327 16.01 -4.46 -2.54
N ALA A 328 16.92 -3.48 -2.65
CA ALA A 328 17.61 -2.89 -1.51
C ALA A 328 16.71 -1.98 -0.65
N ASP A 329 15.65 -1.44 -1.23
CA ASP A 329 14.74 -0.48 -0.61
C ASP A 329 13.50 -1.17 -0.02
N GLN A 330 13.61 -2.46 0.28
CA GLN A 330 12.54 -3.30 0.80
C GLN A 330 13.02 -4.14 1.99
N LEU A 331 12.32 -4.02 3.10
CA LEU A 331 12.56 -4.78 4.31
C LEU A 331 11.24 -5.35 4.84
N TYR A 332 11.16 -6.67 4.95
CA TYR A 332 10.00 -7.37 5.49
C TYR A 332 10.44 -8.24 6.67
N GLU A 333 10.17 -7.78 7.90
CA GLU A 333 10.53 -8.48 9.14
C GLU A 333 9.29 -8.93 9.90
N TYR A 334 9.35 -10.11 10.50
CA TYR A 334 8.25 -10.73 11.21
C TYR A 334 8.74 -11.34 12.52
N ILE A 335 7.96 -11.23 13.57
CA ILE A 335 8.20 -11.80 14.90
C ILE A 335 6.94 -12.55 15.29
N ASN A 336 7.01 -13.88 15.44
CA ASN A 336 5.88 -14.72 15.87
C ASN A 336 4.58 -14.58 15.03
N CYS A 337 4.67 -14.10 13.80
CA CYS A 337 3.54 -14.12 12.87
C CYS A 337 3.28 -15.54 12.34
N HIS A 338 2.04 -15.84 11.96
CA HIS A 338 1.76 -17.13 11.31
C HIS A 338 2.42 -17.20 9.91
N PRO A 339 2.75 -18.40 9.39
CA PRO A 339 3.59 -18.55 8.19
C PRO A 339 3.00 -17.99 6.87
N GLY A 340 1.71 -17.63 6.88
CA GLY A 340 1.02 -17.03 5.75
C GLY A 340 0.93 -15.50 5.81
N THR A 341 1.55 -14.88 6.81
CA THR A 341 1.48 -13.42 7.02
C THR A 341 2.35 -12.69 6.02
N GLY A 342 1.75 -11.74 5.29
CA GLY A 342 2.51 -10.85 4.42
C GLY A 342 3.35 -11.60 3.40
N MET A 343 4.64 -11.29 3.38
CA MET A 343 5.62 -11.85 2.45
C MET A 343 6.17 -13.21 2.89
N LEU A 344 5.83 -13.70 4.09
CA LEU A 344 6.25 -15.03 4.55
C LEU A 344 5.71 -16.16 3.67
N ARG A 345 4.50 -15.99 3.14
CA ARG A 345 3.76 -17.05 2.43
C ARG A 345 4.52 -17.62 1.23
N ASP A 346 5.10 -16.73 0.43
CA ASP A 346 5.69 -17.06 -0.86
C ASP A 346 7.22 -16.89 -0.89
N ALA A 347 7.82 -16.45 0.22
CA ALA A 347 9.27 -16.28 0.29
C ALA A 347 9.98 -17.63 0.18
N VAL A 348 10.94 -17.73 -0.74
CA VAL A 348 11.73 -18.94 -0.92
C VAL A 348 12.77 -19.06 0.18
N ILE A 349 12.87 -20.25 0.77
CA ILE A 349 13.91 -20.59 1.74
C ILE A 349 15.13 -21.05 0.93
N THR A 350 16.21 -20.26 0.94
CA THR A 350 17.48 -20.77 0.43
C THR A 350 18.00 -21.86 1.37
N ALA A 351 18.00 -23.11 0.91
CA ALA A 351 18.68 -24.18 1.61
C ALA A 351 20.17 -23.83 1.75
N GLU A 352 20.69 -23.84 2.98
CA GLU A 352 22.13 -23.76 3.23
C GLU A 352 22.83 -24.84 2.39
N HIS A 353 23.82 -24.42 1.60
CA HIS A 353 24.64 -25.33 0.79
C HIS A 353 25.69 -26.02 1.66
#